data_AF-A0AA88W9L2-F1
#
_entry.id   AF-A0AA88W9L2-F1
#
_cell.length_a   1.000
_cell.length_b   1.000
_cell.length_c   1.000
_cell.angle_alpha   90.00
_cell.angle_beta   90.00
_cell.angle_gamma   90.00
#
_symmetry.space_group_name_H-M   'P 1'
#
loop_
_entity.id
_entity.type
_entity.pdbx_description
1 polymer ?
#
loop_
_entity_poly.entity_id
_entity_poly.type
_entity_poly.pdbx_seq_one_letter_code
_entity_poly.pdbx_strand_id
1 'polypeptide(L)'
;MGELKKLVEEGKIKYVGLSEASASTIRRAHAVHPLTAVQMEWSLWSRDLEEDIVPTCRELGIGIVPYSPLGRGFLSSGPNLVENLSKDDSRK
;
A
#
# COMPACT_ATOMS: atom_id res chain seq x y z
N MET A 1 6.57 15.41 -3.92
CA MET A 1 6.60 15.57 -2.44
C MET A 1 6.56 17.01 -1.98
N GLY A 2 7.41 17.92 -2.50
CA GLY A 2 7.39 19.33 -2.08
C GLY A 2 6.02 20.01 -2.24
N GLU A 3 5.29 19.71 -3.32
CA GLU A 3 3.95 20.28 -3.51
C GLU A 3 2.92 19.73 -2.51
N LEU A 4 2.96 18.43 -2.22
CA LEU A 4 2.11 17.83 -1.19
C LEU A 4 2.38 18.41 0.20
N LYS A 5 3.64 18.70 0.52
CA LYS A 5 4.03 19.40 1.75
C LYS A 5 3.34 20.78 1.85
N LYS A 6 3.37 21.58 0.77
CA LYS A 6 2.68 22.88 0.75
C LYS A 6 1.18 22.72 0.99
N LEU A 7 0.54 21.72 0.38
CA LEU A 7 -0.89 21.47 0.60
C LEU A 7 -1.20 21.09 2.06
N VAL A 8 -0.27 20.46 2.77
CA VAL A 8 -0.39 20.23 4.23
C VAL A 8 -0.25 21.55 5.00
N GLU A 9 0.75 22.37 4.66
CA GLU A 9 1.00 23.68 5.29
C GLU A 9 -0.17 24.67 5.07
N GLU A 10 -0.79 24.62 3.89
CA GLU A 10 -2.00 25.37 3.54
C GLU A 10 -3.27 24.81 4.21
N GLY A 11 -3.19 23.67 4.90
CA GLY A 11 -4.31 23.01 5.57
C GLY A 11 -5.32 22.34 4.63
N LYS A 12 -4.97 22.16 3.35
CA LYS A 12 -5.85 21.53 2.34
C LYS A 12 -5.90 20.01 2.48
N ILE A 13 -4.81 19.41 2.96
CA ILE A 13 -4.73 17.99 3.31
C ILE A 13 -4.08 17.83 4.68
N LYS A 14 -4.41 16.76 5.39
CA LYS A 14 -3.87 16.52 6.75
C LYS A 14 -2.60 15.66 6.75
N TYR A 15 -2.51 14.72 5.82
CA TYR A 15 -1.50 13.66 5.81
C TYR A 15 -1.12 13.31 4.38
N VAL A 16 0.08 12.75 4.21
CA VAL A 16 0.58 12.27 2.92
C VAL A 16 0.86 10.78 3.00
N GLY A 17 0.49 10.06 1.94
CA GLY A 17 0.85 8.66 1.76
C GLY A 17 1.31 8.37 0.33
N LEU A 18 1.89 7.19 0.15
CA LEU A 18 2.28 6.66 -1.15
C LEU A 18 1.56 5.33 -1.42
N SER A 19 1.56 4.89 -2.67
CA SER A 19 1.06 3.58 -3.07
C SER A 19 2.12 2.91 -3.94
N GLU A 20 2.34 1.61 -3.74
CA GLU A 20 3.24 0.78 -4.57
C GLU A 20 4.65 1.36 -4.74
N ALA A 21 5.20 1.92 -3.66
CA ALA A 21 6.51 2.58 -3.64
C ALA A 21 7.60 1.68 -3.06
N SER A 22 8.77 1.64 -3.70
CA SER A 22 9.95 0.94 -3.16
C SER A 22 10.48 1.58 -1.88
N ALA A 23 11.21 0.81 -1.05
CA ALA A 23 11.81 1.31 0.19
C ALA A 23 12.67 2.57 -0.03
N SER A 24 13.44 2.62 -1.14
CA SER A 24 14.25 3.80 -1.48
C SER A 24 13.40 5.05 -1.74
N THR A 25 12.25 4.89 -2.41
CA THR A 25 11.32 5.99 -2.70
C THR A 25 10.63 6.46 -1.42
N ILE A 26 10.22 5.53 -0.56
CA ILE A 26 9.64 5.83 0.76
C ILE A 26 10.60 6.70 1.58
N ARG A 27 11.87 6.30 1.70
CA ARG A 27 12.88 7.05 2.46
C ARG A 27 13.11 8.45 1.91
N ARG A 28 13.29 8.59 0.59
CA ARG A 28 13.47 9.89 -0.06
C ARG A 28 12.26 10.80 0.14
N ALA A 29 11.05 10.25 0.04
CA ALA A 29 9.82 11.01 0.20
C ALA A 29 9.61 11.45 1.66
N HIS A 30 9.83 10.54 2.61
CA HIS A 30 9.69 10.80 4.04
C HIS A 30 10.68 11.87 4.54
N ALA A 31 11.89 11.93 3.95
CA ALA A 31 12.87 12.98 4.24
C ALA A 31 12.41 14.38 3.80
N VAL A 32 11.52 14.50 2.80
CA VAL A 32 10.96 15.78 2.37
C VAL A 32 9.76 16.19 3.23
N HIS A 33 8.88 15.25 3.53
CA HIS A 33 7.74 15.42 4.42
C HIS A 33 7.33 14.06 5.00
N PRO A 34 7.06 13.96 6.32
CA PRO A 34 6.67 12.70 6.94
C PRO A 34 5.48 12.03 6.24
N LEU A 35 5.67 10.77 5.85
CA LEU A 35 4.60 9.93 5.33
C LEU A 35 3.83 9.30 6.49
N THR A 36 2.51 9.28 6.39
CA THR A 36 1.63 8.64 7.39
C THR A 36 1.33 7.20 7.01
N ALA A 37 1.17 6.91 5.72
CA ALA A 37 0.82 5.58 5.25
C ALA A 37 1.47 5.24 3.90
N VAL A 38 1.74 3.95 3.68
CA VAL A 38 2.03 3.37 2.36
C VAL A 38 1.02 2.27 2.08
N GLN A 39 0.39 2.32 0.91
CA GLN A 39 -0.49 1.27 0.43
C GLN A 39 0.31 0.26 -0.40
N MET A 40 0.21 -1.03 -0.08
CA MET A 40 0.90 -2.13 -0.78
C MET A 40 -0.01 -3.35 -0.92
N GLU A 41 0.22 -4.20 -1.92
CA GLU A 41 -0.32 -5.56 -1.89
C GLU A 41 0.27 -6.33 -0.71
N TRP A 42 -0.57 -6.88 0.18
CA TRP A 42 -0.11 -7.76 1.25
C TRP A 42 -1.19 -8.75 1.65
N SER A 43 -0.90 -10.05 1.50
CA SER A 43 -1.80 -11.14 1.82
C SER A 43 -1.03 -12.40 2.22
N LEU A 44 -1.71 -13.52 2.48
CA LEU A 44 -1.02 -14.80 2.67
C LEU A 44 -0.26 -15.29 1.42
N TRP A 45 -0.55 -14.74 0.24
CA TRP A 45 0.14 -15.07 -1.01
C TRP A 45 1.21 -14.06 -1.42
N SER A 46 0.98 -12.77 -1.14
CA SER A 46 1.86 -11.69 -1.58
C SER A 46 2.58 -11.15 -0.34
N ARG A 47 3.82 -11.56 -0.15
CA ARG A 47 4.63 -11.27 1.06
C ARG A 47 5.99 -10.63 0.76
N ASP A 48 6.27 -10.31 -0.51
CA ASP A 48 7.57 -9.77 -0.94
C ASP A 48 7.92 -8.46 -0.23
N LEU A 49 6.92 -7.64 0.09
CA LEU A 49 7.09 -6.38 0.84
C LEU A 49 7.72 -6.58 2.24
N GLU A 50 7.70 -7.81 2.79
CA GLU A 50 8.27 -8.09 4.10
C GLU A 50 9.79 -8.03 4.11
N GLU A 51 10.44 -8.15 2.96
CA GLU A 51 11.89 -8.06 2.81
C GLU A 51 12.41 -6.64 3.08
N ASP A 52 11.73 -5.61 2.57
CA ASP A 52 12.26 -4.24 2.58
C ASP A 52 11.24 -3.15 2.98
N ILE A 53 9.96 -3.26 2.60
CA ILE A 53 8.94 -2.25 2.91
C ILE A 53 8.51 -2.31 4.37
N VAL A 54 8.17 -3.50 4.89
CA VAL A 54 7.78 -3.67 6.30
C VAL A 54 8.84 -3.16 7.27
N PRO A 55 10.14 -3.54 7.15
CA PRO A 55 11.16 -2.99 8.03
C PRO A 55 11.34 -1.47 7.84
N THR A 56 11.28 -0.95 6.61
CA THR A 56 11.39 0.49 6.35
C THR A 56 10.24 1.30 6.98
N CYS A 57 9.00 0.85 6.80
CA CYS A 57 7.82 1.50 7.40
C CYS A 57 7.86 1.41 8.93
N ARG A 58 8.30 0.27 9.49
CA ARG A 58 8.47 0.11 10.95
C ARG A 58 9.51 1.07 11.50
N GLU A 59 10.67 1.20 10.86
CA GLU A 59 11.75 2.12 11.24
C GLU A 59 11.28 3.57 11.24
N LEU A 60 10.53 3.97 10.21
CA LEU A 60 10.08 5.36 10.01
C LEU A 60 8.74 5.70 10.69
N GLY A 61 8.11 4.74 11.38
CA GLY A 61 6.80 4.94 12.01
C GLY A 61 5.63 5.16 11.03
N ILE A 62 5.70 4.54 9.86
CA ILE A 62 4.71 4.67 8.78
C ILE A 62 3.72 3.49 8.83
N GLY A 63 2.42 3.76 8.72
CA GLY A 63 1.40 2.71 8.62
C GLY A 63 1.41 2.01 7.26
N ILE A 64 1.11 0.71 7.23
CA ILE A 64 0.89 -0.04 5.97
C ILE A 64 -0.59 -0.28 5.79
N VAL A 65 -1.12 0.09 4.62
CA VAL A 65 -2.52 -0.15 4.24
C VAL A 65 -2.55 -1.24 3.18
N PRO A 66 -2.88 -2.50 3.54
CA PRO A 66 -2.86 -3.60 2.60
C PRO A 66 -4.02 -3.48 1.60
N TYR A 67 -3.73 -3.57 0.30
CA TYR A 67 -4.75 -3.91 -0.69
C TYR A 67 -4.73 -5.42 -0.98
N SER A 68 -5.86 -5.93 -1.47
CA SER A 68 -6.07 -7.37 -1.74
C SER A 68 -5.69 -8.31 -0.59
N PRO A 69 -6.00 -8.00 0.70
CA PRO A 69 -5.56 -8.84 1.82
C PRO A 69 -6.15 -10.26 1.78
N LEU A 70 -7.28 -10.45 1.08
CA LEU A 70 -7.94 -11.73 0.90
C LEU A 70 -7.49 -12.48 -0.37
N GLY A 71 -6.30 -12.18 -0.91
CA GLY A 71 -5.81 -12.83 -2.13
C GLY A 71 -6.78 -12.63 -3.29
N ARG A 72 -7.24 -11.39 -3.47
CA ARG A 72 -8.27 -11.01 -4.46
C ARG A 72 -9.56 -11.83 -4.34
N GLY A 73 -9.93 -12.24 -3.13
CA GLY A 73 -11.16 -12.97 -2.78
C GLY A 73 -10.97 -14.48 -2.58
N PHE A 74 -9.82 -15.03 -2.97
CA PHE A 74 -9.59 -16.47 -2.87
C PHE A 74 -9.53 -16.94 -1.41
N LEU A 75 -8.91 -16.16 -0.53
CA LEU A 75 -8.74 -16.55 0.88
C LEU A 75 -10.06 -16.55 1.67
N SER A 76 -11.14 -15.97 1.11
CA SER A 76 -12.49 -16.04 1.69
C SER A 76 -13.39 -17.08 1.02
N SER A 77 -13.21 -17.34 -0.28
CA SER A 77 -14.15 -18.15 -1.08
C SER A 77 -13.58 -19.48 -1.56
N GLY A 78 -12.27 -19.68 -1.46
CA GLY A 78 -11.58 -20.89 -1.89
C GLY A 78 -11.55 -21.07 -3.43
N PRO A 79 -11.25 -22.30 -3.90
CA PRO A 79 -11.00 -22.58 -5.32
C PRO A 79 -12.21 -22.30 -6.23
N ASN A 80 -13.43 -22.41 -5.72
CA ASN A 80 -14.66 -22.17 -6.49
C ASN A 80 -14.90 -20.68 -6.80
N LEU A 81 -14.02 -19.78 -6.34
CA LEU A 81 -14.12 -18.35 -6.66
C LEU A 81 -14.20 -18.11 -8.17
N VAL A 82 -13.34 -18.78 -8.95
CA VAL A 82 -13.18 -18.55 -10.40
C VAL A 82 -14.47 -18.84 -11.17
N GLU A 83 -15.25 -19.80 -10.70
CA GLU A 83 -16.54 -20.18 -11.30
C GLU A 83 -17.59 -19.08 -11.13
N ASN A 84 -17.49 -18.32 -10.03
CA ASN A 84 -18.42 -17.25 -9.68
C ASN A 84 -18.01 -15.86 -10.21
N LEU A 85 -16.87 -15.76 -10.89
CA LEU A 85 -16.43 -14.52 -11.52
C LEU A 85 -17.25 -14.23 -12.78
N SER A 86 -17.72 -12.98 -12.90
CA SER A 86 -18.36 -12.49 -14.12
C SER A 86 -17.37 -12.53 -15.30
N LYS A 87 -17.90 -12.50 -16.53
CA LYS A 87 -17.06 -12.58 -17.74
C LYS A 87 -16.10 -11.40 -17.88
N ASP A 88 -16.46 -10.25 -17.34
CA ASP A 88 -15.69 -9.00 -17.45
C ASP A 88 -14.83 -8.72 -16.21
N ASP A 89 -14.70 -9.71 -15.30
CA ASP A 89 -13.85 -9.58 -14.11
C ASP A 89 -12.36 -9.71 -14.47
N SER A 90 -11.56 -8.72 -14.07
CA SER A 90 -10.11 -8.68 -14.31
C SER A 90 -9.31 -9.85 -13.70
N ARG A 91 -9.91 -10.63 -12.80
CA ARG A 91 -9.29 -11.79 -12.14
C ARG A 91 -9.52 -13.10 -12.90
N LYS A 92 -10.38 -13.10 -13.92
CA LYS A 92 -10.73 -14.29 -14.71
C LYS A 92 -9.74 -14.53 -15.85
#